data_AF-A0A8H9LZT6-F1
#
_entry.id   AF-A0A8H9LZT6-F1
#
_cell.length_a   1.000
_cell.length_b   1.000
_cell.length_c   1.000
_cell.angle_alpha   90.00
_cell.angle_beta   90.00
_cell.angle_gamma   90.00
#
_symmetry.space_group_name_H-M   'P 1'
#
loop_
_entity.id
_entity.type
_entity.pdbx_description
1 polymer ?
#
loop_
_entity_poly.entity_id
_entity_poly.type
_entity_poly.pdbx_seq_one_letter_code
_entity_poly.pdbx_strand_id
1 'polypeptide(L)'
;MQINITGHHVDVTDSLKDYVDTKFTKLERHFDQINNVHVILNVEKLNQKAEATIHLNGADVFATMEHNDMYAAIDGLIDKLDRQVIKHKEKAKRH
;
A
#
# COMPACT_ATOMS: atom_id res chain seq x y z
N MET A 1 -11.94 -5.62 1.93
CA MET A 1 -11.25 -4.34 1.66
C MET A 1 -11.64 -3.76 0.29
N GLN A 2 -11.79 -2.43 0.16
CA GLN A 2 -11.84 -1.74 -1.14
C GLN A 2 -10.48 -1.09 -1.43
N ILE A 3 -9.95 -1.24 -2.65
CA ILE A 3 -8.69 -0.64 -3.08
C ILE A 3 -8.98 0.35 -4.21
N ASN A 4 -8.56 1.60 -4.01
CA ASN A 4 -8.64 2.66 -5.01
C ASN A 4 -7.23 2.96 -5.50
N ILE A 5 -7.00 2.87 -6.82
CA ILE A 5 -5.66 3.07 -7.41
C ILE A 5 -5.72 4.28 -8.33
N THR A 6 -4.78 5.20 -8.17
CA THR A 6 -4.64 6.41 -8.98
C THR A 6 -3.24 6.46 -9.58
N GLY A 7 -3.16 6.68 -10.90
CA GLY A 7 -1.92 6.93 -11.59
C GLY A 7 -1.66 8.43 -11.73
N HIS A 8 -0.43 8.87 -11.47
CA HIS A 8 0.05 10.22 -11.75
C HIS A 8 1.24 10.12 -12.72
N HIS A 9 1.14 10.73 -13.90
CA HIS A 9 2.11 10.53 -15.00
C HIS A 9 2.37 9.05 -15.38
N VAL A 10 1.45 8.15 -15.03
CA VAL A 10 1.51 6.73 -15.36
C VAL A 10 0.10 6.19 -15.61
N ASP A 11 -0.04 5.40 -16.66
CA ASP A 11 -1.27 4.68 -16.93
C ASP A 11 -1.32 3.42 -16.07
N VAL A 12 -2.41 3.27 -15.30
CA VAL A 12 -2.63 2.09 -14.48
C VAL A 12 -3.17 0.97 -15.37
N THR A 13 -2.27 0.13 -15.86
CA THR A 13 -2.62 -1.05 -16.67
C THR A 13 -3.31 -2.11 -15.81
N ASP A 14 -4.07 -3.01 -16.45
CA ASP A 14 -4.73 -4.13 -15.74
C ASP A 14 -3.72 -5.00 -14.98
N SER A 15 -2.55 -5.27 -15.58
CA SER A 15 -1.46 -6.01 -14.92
C SER A 15 -0.94 -5.32 -13.66
N LEU A 16 -0.85 -3.99 -13.67
CA LEU A 16 -0.37 -3.21 -12.52
C LEU A 16 -1.44 -3.18 -11.42
N LYS A 17 -2.71 -3.04 -11.83
CA LYS A 17 -3.86 -3.12 -10.94
C LYS A 17 -3.93 -4.49 -10.24
N ASP A 18 -3.88 -5.58 -11.01
CA ASP A 18 -3.91 -6.95 -10.49
C ASP A 18 -2.74 -7.21 -9.53
N TYR A 19 -1.57 -6.64 -9.83
CA TYR A 19 -0.40 -6.75 -8.97
C TYR A 19 -0.60 -6.06 -7.62
N VAL A 20 -1.08 -4.82 -7.63
CA VAL A 20 -1.44 -4.07 -6.41
C VAL A 20 -2.48 -4.86 -5.62
N ASP A 21 -3.57 -5.28 -6.25
CA ASP A 21 -4.65 -6.03 -5.62
C ASP A 21 -4.15 -7.33 -4.96
N THR A 22 -3.30 -8.08 -5.65
CA THR A 22 -2.69 -9.31 -5.14
C THR A 22 -1.82 -9.05 -3.91
N LYS A 23 -1.02 -7.97 -3.92
CA LYS A 23 -0.12 -7.63 -2.82
C LYS A 23 -0.88 -7.14 -1.58
N PHE A 24 -1.88 -6.29 -1.77
CA PHE A 24 -2.72 -5.82 -0.67
C PHE A 24 -3.62 -6.92 -0.11
N THR A 25 -4.07 -7.89 -0.92
CA THR A 25 -4.79 -9.07 -0.42
C THR A 25 -3.93 -9.89 0.55
N LYS A 26 -2.61 -10.00 0.31
CA LYS A 26 -1.70 -10.67 1.26
C LYS A 26 -1.58 -9.89 2.56
N LEU A 27 -1.53 -8.56 2.48
CA LEU A 27 -1.49 -7.67 3.65
C LEU A 27 -2.77 -7.79 4.49
N GLU A 28 -3.95 -7.88 3.84
CA GLU A 28 -5.24 -8.06 4.52
C GLU A 28 -5.29 -9.36 5.35
N ARG A 29 -4.63 -10.45 4.92
CA ARG A 29 -4.57 -11.69 5.71
C ARG A 29 -3.87 -11.54 7.06
N HIS A 30 -3.01 -10.55 7.20
CA HIS A 30 -2.36 -10.25 8.49
C HIS A 30 -3.25 -9.37 9.38
N PHE A 31 -4.31 -8.76 8.81
CA PHE A 31 -5.10 -7.73 9.45
C PHE A 31 -6.58 -7.71 9.05
N ASP A 32 -7.44 -8.26 9.92
CA ASP A 32 -8.89 -8.43 9.68
C ASP A 32 -9.73 -7.13 9.74
N GLN A 33 -9.13 -5.93 9.65
CA GLN A 33 -9.82 -4.64 9.86
C GLN A 33 -9.41 -3.53 8.89
N ILE A 34 -9.05 -3.89 7.65
CA ILE A 34 -8.78 -2.90 6.61
C ILE A 34 -10.10 -2.49 5.94
N ASN A 35 -10.51 -1.23 6.13
CA ASN A 35 -11.74 -0.69 5.58
C ASN A 35 -11.54 -0.27 4.12
N ASN A 36 -10.53 0.57 3.88
CA ASN A 36 -10.26 1.17 2.58
C ASN A 36 -8.76 1.39 2.41
N VAL A 37 -8.29 1.24 1.18
CA VAL A 37 -6.92 1.54 0.77
C VAL A 37 -6.95 2.49 -0.41
N HIS A 38 -6.16 3.56 -0.32
CA HIS A 38 -5.90 4.44 -1.46
C HIS A 38 -4.43 4.31 -1.85
N VAL A 39 -4.17 3.95 -3.10
CA VAL A 39 -2.84 3.76 -3.67
C VAL A 39 -2.62 4.79 -4.76
N ILE A 40 -1.48 5.47 -4.72
CA ILE A 40 -1.04 6.42 -5.74
C ILE A 40 0.27 5.89 -6.33
N LEU A 41 0.27 5.70 -7.64
CA LEU A 41 1.46 5.32 -8.40
C LEU A 41 1.89 6.52 -9.22
N ASN A 42 3.15 6.92 -9.13
CA ASN A 42 3.68 8.09 -9.82
C ASN A 42 5.01 7.77 -10.51
N VAL A 43 5.23 8.36 -11.68
CA VAL A 43 6.48 8.24 -12.44
C VAL A 43 7.06 9.62 -12.69
N GLU A 44 8.23 9.88 -12.10
CA GLU A 44 8.97 11.11 -12.28
C GLU A 44 10.37 10.82 -12.82
N LYS A 45 10.56 11.07 -14.12
CA LYS A 45 11.79 10.78 -14.86
C LYS A 45 12.18 9.29 -14.75
N LEU A 46 13.19 8.97 -13.94
CA LEU A 46 13.69 7.62 -13.71
C LEU A 46 13.19 7.02 -12.39
N ASN A 47 12.45 7.80 -11.58
CA ASN A 47 11.97 7.38 -10.28
C ASN A 47 10.50 6.95 -10.36
N GLN A 48 10.21 5.78 -9.82
CA GLN A 48 8.89 5.18 -9.71
C GLN A 48 8.50 5.22 -8.24
N LYS A 49 7.42 5.93 -7.92
CA LYS A 49 6.96 6.13 -6.55
C LYS A 49 5.62 5.45 -6.35
N ALA A 50 5.53 4.65 -5.30
CA ALA A 50 4.30 4.05 -4.83
C ALA A 50 3.98 4.62 -3.44
N GLU A 51 2.77 5.11 -3.25
CA GLU A 51 2.27 5.67 -2.00
C GLU A 51 0.95 4.99 -1.65
N ALA A 52 0.73 4.73 -0.37
CA ALA A 52 -0.56 4.20 0.06
C ALA A 52 -0.98 4.67 1.45
N THR A 53 -2.27 4.91 1.57
CA THR A 53 -2.98 5.17 2.83
C THR A 53 -3.94 4.02 3.08
N ILE A 54 -3.80 3.38 4.23
CA ILE A 54 -4.68 2.33 4.73
C ILE A 54 -5.51 2.90 5.87
N HIS A 55 -6.83 2.84 5.72
CA HIS A 55 -7.78 3.19 6.77
C HIS A 55 -8.13 1.94 7.57
N LEU A 56 -7.73 1.93 8.84
CA LEU A 56 -8.04 0.89 9.81
C LEU A 56 -9.07 1.42 10.82
N ASN A 57 -9.66 0.52 11.60
CA ASN A 57 -10.51 0.96 12.71
C ASN A 57 -9.70 1.73 13.76
N GLY A 58 -9.92 3.04 13.84
CA GLY A 58 -9.33 3.92 14.85
C GLY A 58 -7.92 4.45 14.52
N ALA A 59 -7.37 4.14 13.34
CA ALA A 59 -6.09 4.70 12.90
C ALA A 59 -5.94 4.65 11.38
N ASP A 60 -5.16 5.60 10.85
CA ASP A 60 -4.69 5.57 9.47
C ASP A 60 -3.20 5.21 9.45
N VAL A 61 -2.81 4.42 8.45
CA VAL A 61 -1.44 3.99 8.22
C VAL A 61 -1.01 4.48 6.84
N PHE A 62 0.13 5.16 6.77
CA PHE A 62 0.63 5.74 5.54
C PHE A 62 2.09 5.35 5.30
N ALA A 63 2.39 4.98 4.06
CA ALA A 63 3.74 4.73 3.63
C ALA A 63 3.97 5.16 2.19
N THR A 64 5.23 5.44 1.88
CA THR A 64 5.73 5.69 0.53
C THR A 64 6.96 4.86 0.26
N MET A 65 7.18 4.52 -1.00
CA MET A 65 8.37 3.84 -1.47
C MET A 65 8.74 4.35 -2.85
N GLU A 66 10.04 4.57 -3.04
CA GLU A 66 10.61 4.98 -4.31
C GLU A 66 11.57 3.90 -4.77
N HIS A 67 11.53 3.60 -6.06
CA HIS A 67 12.44 2.69 -6.71
C HIS A 67 12.54 3.04 -8.19
N ASN A 68 13.56 2.54 -8.87
CA ASN A 68 13.74 2.63 -10.31
C ASN A 68 12.85 1.63 -11.10
N ASP A 69 12.02 0.86 -10.41
CA ASP A 69 11.08 -0.12 -10.97
C ASP A 69 9.79 -0.09 -10.13
N MET A 70 8.63 0.02 -10.77
CA MET A 70 7.35 0.21 -10.08
C MET A 70 6.94 -1.02 -9.26
N TYR A 71 7.23 -2.24 -9.73
CA TYR A 71 6.88 -3.46 -9.00
C TYR A 71 7.70 -3.57 -7.72
N ALA A 72 8.99 -3.24 -7.79
CA ALA A 72 9.85 -3.17 -6.61
C ALA A 72 9.45 -2.04 -5.65
N ALA A 73 8.97 -0.89 -6.14
CA ALA A 73 8.41 0.16 -5.30
C ALA A 73 7.16 -0.32 -4.55
N ILE A 74 6.25 -1.03 -5.23
CA ILE A 74 5.05 -1.62 -4.62
C ILE A 74 5.45 -2.66 -3.56
N ASP A 75 6.44 -3.51 -3.83
CA ASP A 75 6.90 -4.52 -2.86
C ASP A 75 7.49 -3.87 -1.60
N GLY A 76 8.37 -2.89 -1.77
CA GLY A 76 8.91 -2.15 -0.62
C GLY A 76 7.87 -1.34 0.14
N LEU A 77 6.83 -0.85 -0.54
CA LEU A 77 5.69 -0.17 0.09
C LEU A 77 4.91 -1.15 0.98
N ILE A 78 4.61 -2.35 0.49
CA ILE A 78 3.88 -3.39 1.23
C ILE A 78 4.66 -3.83 2.46
N ASP A 79 5.96 -4.03 2.36
CA ASP A 79 6.83 -4.37 3.50
C ASP A 79 6.81 -3.28 4.58
N LYS A 80 6.80 -2.00 4.19
CA LYS A 80 6.69 -0.88 5.14
C LYS A 80 5.33 -0.87 5.83
N LEU A 81 4.25 -1.06 5.06
CA LEU A 81 2.89 -1.09 5.58
C LEU A 81 2.70 -2.25 6.56
N ASP A 82 3.14 -3.45 6.21
CA ASP A 82 3.05 -4.64 7.08
C ASP A 82 3.68 -4.39 8.45
N ARG A 83 4.90 -3.83 8.48
CA ARG A 83 5.57 -3.46 9.74
C ARG A 83 4.81 -2.40 10.53
N GLN A 84 4.29 -1.38 9.88
CA GLN A 84 3.53 -0.32 10.56
C GLN A 84 2.23 -0.87 11.15
N VAL A 85 1.51 -1.66 10.38
CA VAL A 85 0.25 -2.30 10.76
C VAL A 85 0.46 -3.24 11.96
N ILE A 86 1.50 -4.08 11.95
CA ILE A 86 1.88 -4.92 13.10
C ILE A 86 2.12 -4.07 14.35
N LYS A 87 2.92 -3.00 14.24
CA LYS A 87 3.23 -2.09 15.35
C LYS A 87 1.97 -1.40 15.91
N HIS A 88 1.01 -1.05 15.06
CA HIS A 88 -0.27 -0.49 15.48
C HIS A 88 -1.09 -1.50 16.30
N LYS A 89 -1.17 -2.76 15.87
CA LYS A 89 -1.87 -3.84 16.61
C LYS A 89 -1.23 -4.16 17.95
N GLU A 90 0.10 -4.21 18.01
CA GLU A 90 0.81 -4.44 19.28
C GLU A 90 0.53 -3.33 20.30
N LYS A 91 0.45 -2.07 19.86
CA LYS A 91 0.07 -0.95 20.73
C LYS A 91 -1.39 -1.05 21.19
N ALA A 92 -2.31 -1.39 20.28
CA ALA A 92 -3.73 -1.53 20.61
C ALA A 92 -3.99 -2.66 21.61
N LYS A 93 -3.28 -3.80 21.50
CA LYS A 93 -3.39 -4.93 22.43
C LYS A 93 -2.84 -4.66 23.84
N ARG A 94 -2.02 -3.61 24.00
CA ARG A 94 -1.41 -3.24 25.30
C ARG A 94 -2.32 -2.34 26.15
N HIS A 95 -3.43 -1.86 25.59
CA HIS A 95 -4.48 -1.11 26.27
C HIS A 95 -5.65 -2.03 26.59
#